data_AF-A0A853CUT3-F1
#
_entry.id   AF-A0A853CUT3-F1
#
_cell.length_a   1.000
_cell.length_b   1.000
_cell.length_c   1.000
_cell.angle_alpha   90.00
_cell.angle_beta   90.00
_cell.angle_gamma   90.00
#
_symmetry.space_group_name_H-M   'P 1'
#
loop_
_entity.id
_entity.type
_entity.pdbx_description
1 polymer ?
#
loop_
_entity_poly.entity_id
_entity_poly.type
_entity_poly.pdbx_seq_one_letter_code
_entity_poly.pdbx_strand_id
1 'polypeptide(L)'
;MTDLGELADRIREGLSARGVRVMEAIFAAEPAISLDEESTTVDDLIELVSASFTPLATITTTRLDRDELEEAVEASAGPLDPEVIRIFDDQVGDVDTVGVYWIHGAVTLAYYAAADWRGRLNQLLVVNEIDRRERFDKERSAKEARTTHLVDQLEAHPEFRAASINTRRAVGSALVESLLDVDDEVLRSRVVARASIRAQDNAIATYMTLQGRFAELAAELAATDLWTSRGSRVADRDSAARSFLISEADGYGPTVHDVTALRVAADGIARSQRGTP
;
A
#
# COMPACT_ATOMS: atom_id res chain seq x y z
N MET A 1 37.64 -15.72 -7.59
CA MET A 1 37.45 -15.10 -8.91
C MET A 1 37.94 -16.05 -9.99
N THR A 2 37.08 -17.01 -10.30
CA THR A 2 37.24 -17.87 -11.48
C THR A 2 36.83 -17.03 -12.68
N ASP A 3 37.72 -16.86 -13.66
CA ASP A 3 37.31 -16.30 -14.95
C ASP A 3 36.37 -17.31 -15.61
N LEU A 4 35.10 -16.93 -15.73
CA LEU A 4 34.07 -17.81 -16.29
C LEU A 4 34.28 -18.09 -17.79
N GLY A 5 34.95 -17.19 -18.52
CA GLY A 5 35.39 -17.45 -19.89
C GLY A 5 36.41 -18.57 -19.93
N GLU A 6 37.46 -18.49 -19.10
CA GLU A 6 38.48 -19.54 -18.98
C GLU A 6 37.87 -20.87 -18.50
N LEU A 7 36.89 -20.82 -17.60
CA LEU A 7 36.14 -21.98 -17.15
C LEU A 7 35.41 -22.68 -18.30
N ALA A 8 34.66 -21.93 -19.11
CA ALA A 8 33.92 -22.46 -20.24
C ALA A 8 34.86 -23.09 -21.28
N ASP A 9 36.02 -22.47 -21.52
CA ASP A 9 37.05 -23.00 -22.41
C ASP A 9 37.67 -24.29 -21.87
N ARG A 10 38.02 -24.33 -20.58
CA ARG A 10 38.54 -25.54 -19.91
C ARG A 10 37.55 -26.70 -20.00
N ILE A 11 36.26 -26.46 -19.76
CA ILE A 11 35.22 -27.49 -19.89
C ILE A 11 35.15 -27.98 -21.34
N ARG A 12 35.16 -27.07 -22.32
CA ARG A 12 35.08 -27.41 -23.75
C ARG A 12 36.25 -28.30 -24.18
N GLU A 13 37.46 -27.91 -23.81
CA GLU A 13 38.67 -28.67 -24.10
C GLU A 13 38.66 -30.04 -23.42
N GLY A 14 38.29 -30.10 -22.14
CA GLY A 14 38.26 -31.32 -21.35
C GLY A 14 37.24 -32.35 -21.83
N LEU A 15 36.05 -31.90 -22.27
CA LEU A 15 35.03 -32.74 -22.90
C LEU A 15 35.47 -33.23 -24.29
N SER A 16 36.01 -32.33 -25.11
CA SER A 16 36.48 -32.66 -26.45
C SER A 16 37.62 -33.69 -26.42
N ALA A 17 38.55 -33.56 -25.47
CA ALA A 17 39.64 -34.52 -25.26
C ALA A 17 39.15 -35.94 -24.88
N ARG A 18 37.94 -36.05 -24.31
CA ARG A 18 37.29 -37.32 -23.96
C ARG A 18 36.31 -37.82 -25.02
N GLY A 19 36.28 -37.17 -26.20
CA GLY A 19 35.46 -37.58 -27.33
C GLY A 19 33.99 -37.14 -27.26
N VAL A 20 33.62 -36.30 -26.29
CA VAL A 20 32.28 -35.69 -26.22
C VAL A 20 32.23 -34.51 -27.18
N ARG A 21 31.21 -34.47 -28.04
CA ARG A 21 31.05 -33.39 -29.01
C ARG A 21 30.42 -32.17 -28.35
N VAL A 22 31.15 -31.05 -28.28
CA VAL A 22 30.59 -29.78 -27.80
C VAL A 22 29.99 -29.01 -28.98
N MET A 23 28.70 -28.69 -28.92
CA MET A 23 28.05 -27.82 -29.92
C MET A 23 26.94 -26.99 -29.30
N GLU A 24 26.53 -25.93 -29.97
CA GLU A 24 25.36 -25.17 -29.56
C GLU A 24 24.08 -25.95 -29.86
N ALA A 25 23.30 -26.24 -28.83
CA ALA A 25 21.96 -26.82 -28.95
C ALA A 25 21.01 -26.16 -27.95
N ILE A 26 19.77 -25.96 -28.36
CA ILE A 26 18.72 -25.39 -27.51
C ILE A 26 18.04 -26.54 -26.77
N PHE A 27 18.09 -26.50 -25.44
CA PHE A 27 17.33 -27.39 -24.57
C PHE A 27 16.00 -26.73 -24.22
N ALA A 28 14.92 -27.18 -24.86
CA ALA A 28 13.58 -26.61 -24.64
C ALA A 28 12.93 -27.04 -23.32
N ALA A 29 13.46 -28.09 -22.67
CA ALA A 29 12.96 -28.60 -21.41
C ALA A 29 13.89 -28.23 -20.26
N GLU A 30 13.31 -27.93 -19.09
CA GLU A 30 14.04 -27.73 -17.86
C GLU A 30 14.87 -28.99 -17.50
N PRO A 31 16.12 -28.85 -17.05
CA PRO A 31 16.93 -29.99 -16.66
C PRO A 31 16.30 -30.71 -15.47
N ALA A 32 16.20 -32.04 -15.54
CA ALA A 32 15.65 -32.82 -14.43
C ALA A 32 16.63 -32.93 -13.25
N ILE A 33 17.94 -32.76 -13.53
CA ILE A 33 19.00 -32.74 -12.53
C ILE A 33 19.87 -31.53 -12.83
N SER A 34 20.09 -30.68 -11.83
CA SER A 34 21.00 -29.54 -11.89
C SER A 34 22.11 -29.73 -10.88
N LEU A 35 23.34 -29.49 -11.31
CA LEU A 35 24.56 -29.46 -10.52
C LEU A 35 25.08 -28.02 -10.46
N ASP A 36 25.87 -27.71 -9.45
CA ASP A 36 26.50 -26.39 -9.29
C ASP A 36 27.99 -26.52 -8.98
N GLU A 37 28.71 -25.40 -9.09
CA GLU A 37 30.14 -25.33 -8.84
C GLU A 37 30.55 -25.56 -7.37
N GLU A 38 29.61 -25.38 -6.43
CA GLU A 38 29.86 -25.64 -5.01
C GLU A 38 29.89 -27.14 -4.69
N SER A 39 29.07 -27.92 -5.41
CA SER A 39 28.91 -29.36 -5.21
C SER A 39 29.70 -30.22 -6.18
N THR A 40 30.07 -29.68 -7.35
CA THR A 40 30.69 -30.44 -8.45
C THR A 40 31.90 -29.70 -8.99
N THR A 41 33.09 -30.29 -8.86
CA THR A 41 34.28 -29.71 -9.47
C THR A 41 34.24 -29.83 -10.99
N VAL A 42 35.00 -28.99 -11.69
CA VAL A 42 35.09 -29.03 -13.16
C VAL A 42 35.56 -30.39 -13.68
N ASP A 43 36.52 -31.01 -12.98
CA ASP A 43 37.05 -32.31 -13.40
C ASP A 43 36.01 -33.41 -13.17
N ASP A 44 35.27 -33.36 -12.06
CA ASP A 44 34.15 -34.28 -11.79
C ASP A 44 33.02 -34.12 -12.81
N LEU A 45 32.70 -32.87 -13.19
CA LEU A 45 31.73 -32.57 -14.24
C LEU A 45 32.15 -33.21 -15.57
N ILE A 46 33.40 -32.99 -15.99
CA ILE A 46 33.91 -33.52 -17.25
C ILE A 46 33.91 -35.05 -17.24
N GLU A 47 34.29 -35.67 -16.12
CA GLU A 47 34.24 -37.11 -15.93
C GLU A 47 32.80 -37.63 -16.00
N LEU A 48 31.87 -36.99 -15.29
CA LEU A 48 30.46 -37.36 -15.25
C LEU A 48 29.82 -37.29 -16.65
N VAL A 49 30.03 -36.19 -17.38
CA VAL A 49 29.50 -36.03 -18.74
C VAL A 49 30.09 -37.11 -19.65
N SER A 50 31.38 -37.40 -19.54
CA SER A 50 32.03 -38.42 -20.38
C SER A 50 31.57 -39.85 -20.05
N ALA A 51 31.43 -40.16 -18.76
CA ALA A 51 30.95 -41.45 -18.27
C ALA A 51 29.46 -41.68 -18.56
N SER A 52 28.69 -40.61 -18.82
CA SER A 52 27.29 -40.72 -19.22
C SER A 52 27.09 -41.30 -20.62
N PHE A 53 28.18 -41.54 -21.37
CA PHE A 53 28.19 -41.95 -22.77
C PHE A 53 27.36 -41.03 -23.67
N THR A 54 27.22 -39.76 -23.27
CA THR A 54 26.48 -38.79 -24.06
C THR A 54 27.29 -38.44 -25.32
N PRO A 55 26.67 -38.47 -26.51
CA PRO A 55 27.37 -38.12 -27.74
C PRO A 55 27.64 -36.61 -27.86
N LEU A 56 26.96 -35.80 -27.02
CA LEU A 56 26.90 -34.36 -27.19
C LEU A 56 26.68 -33.64 -25.85
N ALA A 57 27.35 -32.49 -25.70
CA ALA A 57 27.08 -31.52 -24.66
C ALA A 57 26.99 -30.10 -25.26
N THR A 58 26.21 -29.23 -24.63
CA THR A 58 26.17 -27.80 -24.94
C THR A 58 26.78 -27.02 -23.80
N ILE A 59 27.56 -26.00 -24.12
CA ILE A 59 28.02 -25.00 -23.17
C ILE A 59 27.37 -23.67 -23.55
N THR A 60 26.70 -23.04 -22.60
CA THR A 60 26.09 -21.72 -22.74
C THR A 60 26.80 -20.74 -21.81
N THR A 61 27.00 -19.51 -22.27
CA THR A 61 27.50 -18.43 -21.42
C THR A 61 26.52 -17.28 -21.49
N THR A 62 26.12 -16.78 -20.34
CA THR A 62 25.33 -15.54 -20.23
C THR A 62 26.28 -14.42 -19.85
N ARG A 63 26.00 -13.22 -20.37
CA ARG A 63 26.76 -12.00 -20.05
C ARG A 63 25.81 -11.01 -19.43
N LEU A 64 26.34 -10.22 -18.50
CA LEU A 64 25.57 -9.14 -17.90
C LEU A 64 25.21 -8.11 -18.96
N ASP A 65 23.91 -7.93 -19.20
CA ASP A 65 23.43 -6.88 -20.09
C ASP A 65 23.23 -5.56 -19.33
N ARG A 66 23.44 -4.43 -20.03
CA ARG A 66 23.06 -3.11 -19.53
C ARG A 66 21.54 -2.99 -19.39
N ASP A 67 20.78 -3.70 -20.22
CA ASP A 67 19.32 -3.72 -20.13
C ASP A 67 18.85 -4.25 -18.76
N GLU A 68 19.58 -5.20 -18.14
CA GLU A 68 19.27 -5.67 -16.78
C GLU A 68 19.39 -4.56 -15.72
N LEU A 69 20.31 -3.60 -15.90
CA LEU A 69 20.41 -2.44 -15.02
C LEU A 69 19.20 -1.52 -15.22
N GLU A 70 18.79 -1.29 -16.46
CA GLU A 70 17.62 -0.46 -16.77
C GLU A 70 16.36 -1.09 -16.17
N GLU A 71 16.16 -2.39 -16.33
CA GLU A 71 15.07 -3.14 -15.69
C GLU A 71 15.12 -3.04 -14.15
N ALA A 72 16.30 -3.17 -13.55
CA ALA A 72 16.47 -3.01 -12.11
C ALA A 72 16.12 -1.59 -11.64
N VAL A 73 16.52 -0.56 -12.40
CA VAL A 73 16.18 0.84 -12.13
C VAL A 73 14.68 1.07 -12.25
N GLU A 74 14.06 0.61 -13.34
CA GLU A 74 12.61 0.73 -13.56
C GLU A 74 11.80 0.02 -12.47
N ALA A 75 12.17 -1.21 -12.12
CA ALA A 75 11.52 -2.00 -11.09
C ALA A 75 11.67 -1.38 -9.69
N SER A 76 12.79 -0.71 -9.43
CA SER A 76 13.06 -0.11 -8.12
C SER A 76 12.16 1.10 -7.81
N ALA A 77 11.63 1.79 -8.83
CA ALA A 77 10.86 3.03 -8.69
C ALA A 77 11.54 4.07 -7.78
N GLY A 78 12.88 4.09 -7.78
CA GLY A 78 13.72 4.94 -6.93
C GLY A 78 15.21 4.80 -7.28
N PRO A 79 16.12 5.44 -6.54
CA PRO A 79 17.55 5.25 -6.76
C PRO A 79 18.01 3.89 -6.22
N LEU A 80 18.72 3.14 -7.05
CA LEU A 80 19.44 1.94 -6.63
C LEU A 80 20.57 2.28 -5.67
N ASP A 81 21.01 1.28 -4.90
CA ASP A 81 22.21 1.40 -4.08
C ASP A 81 23.42 1.73 -4.98
N PRO A 82 24.27 2.72 -4.64
CA PRO A 82 25.46 3.05 -5.42
C PRO A 82 26.38 1.84 -5.67
N GLU A 83 26.41 0.87 -4.77
CA GLU A 83 27.18 -0.36 -4.93
C GLU A 83 26.61 -1.28 -6.01
N VAL A 84 25.27 -1.34 -6.15
CA VAL A 84 24.61 -2.06 -7.24
C VAL A 84 24.99 -1.43 -8.58
N ILE A 85 24.87 -0.10 -8.69
CA ILE A 85 25.22 0.65 -9.90
C ILE A 85 26.69 0.41 -10.25
N ARG A 86 27.59 0.48 -9.26
CA ARG A 86 29.03 0.24 -9.47
C ARG A 86 29.31 -1.18 -9.99
N ILE A 87 28.66 -2.21 -9.43
CA ILE A 87 28.86 -3.60 -9.90
C ILE A 87 28.39 -3.73 -11.35
N PHE A 88 27.25 -3.15 -11.71
CA PHE A 88 26.81 -3.14 -13.11
C PHE A 88 27.82 -2.42 -14.02
N ASP A 89 28.22 -1.21 -13.69
CA ASP A 89 29.16 -0.45 -14.51
C ASP A 89 30.53 -1.15 -14.66
N ASP A 90 31.00 -1.82 -13.61
CA ASP A 90 32.27 -2.54 -13.60
C ASP A 90 32.21 -3.88 -14.37
N GLN A 91 31.04 -4.51 -14.52
CA GLN A 91 30.90 -5.90 -15.00
C GLN A 91 30.00 -6.06 -16.24
N VAL A 92 29.43 -4.98 -16.78
CA VAL A 92 28.62 -5.05 -18.01
C VAL A 92 29.44 -5.66 -19.15
N GLY A 93 28.86 -6.67 -19.81
CA GLY A 93 29.49 -7.41 -20.90
C GLY A 93 30.37 -8.58 -20.45
N ASP A 94 30.68 -8.71 -19.16
CA ASP A 94 31.40 -9.86 -18.60
C ASP A 94 30.48 -11.08 -18.50
N VAL A 95 31.08 -12.27 -18.58
CA VAL A 95 30.35 -13.53 -18.42
C VAL A 95 29.91 -13.65 -16.96
N ASP A 96 28.61 -13.77 -16.73
CA ASP A 96 28.02 -13.86 -15.40
C ASP A 96 27.69 -15.30 -15.00
N THR A 97 27.46 -16.16 -15.98
CA THR A 97 27.03 -17.55 -15.80
C THR A 97 27.58 -18.45 -16.90
N VAL A 98 28.04 -19.64 -16.53
CA VAL A 98 28.35 -20.75 -17.45
C VAL A 98 27.38 -21.88 -17.16
N GLY A 99 26.67 -22.33 -18.19
CA GLY A 99 25.80 -23.51 -18.15
C GLY A 99 26.36 -24.63 -19.02
N VAL A 100 26.31 -25.87 -18.55
CA VAL A 100 26.65 -27.06 -19.34
C VAL A 100 25.49 -28.02 -19.33
N TYR A 101 24.99 -28.39 -20.51
CA TYR A 101 23.82 -29.25 -20.67
C TYR A 101 24.15 -30.51 -21.44
N TRP A 102 23.60 -31.65 -21.00
CA TRP A 102 23.73 -32.93 -21.70
C TRP A 102 22.55 -33.86 -21.40
N ILE A 103 22.44 -34.95 -22.16
CA ILE A 103 21.39 -35.96 -21.99
C ILE A 103 22.01 -37.29 -21.58
N HIS A 104 21.45 -37.90 -20.53
CA HIS A 104 21.74 -39.28 -20.13
C HIS A 104 20.43 -40.04 -19.91
N GLY A 105 20.25 -41.18 -20.60
CA GLY A 105 19.08 -42.03 -20.40
C GLY A 105 17.72 -41.34 -20.60
N ALA A 106 17.61 -40.45 -21.60
CA ALA A 106 16.46 -39.57 -21.86
C ALA A 106 16.17 -38.49 -20.78
N VAL A 107 17.11 -38.26 -19.87
CA VAL A 107 17.04 -37.21 -18.86
C VAL A 107 17.99 -36.07 -19.25
N THR A 108 17.51 -34.83 -19.22
CA THR A 108 18.35 -33.64 -19.37
C THR A 108 19.01 -33.31 -18.04
N LEU A 109 20.32 -33.10 -18.06
CA LEU A 109 21.11 -32.65 -16.92
C LEU A 109 21.75 -31.31 -17.23
N ALA A 110 21.98 -30.51 -16.19
CA ALA A 110 22.68 -29.25 -16.29
C ALA A 110 23.72 -29.09 -15.18
N TYR A 111 24.77 -28.33 -15.47
CA TYR A 111 25.70 -27.77 -14.49
C TYR A 111 25.71 -26.26 -14.65
N TYR A 112 25.75 -25.53 -13.54
CA TYR A 112 25.83 -24.08 -13.53
C TYR A 112 26.99 -23.59 -12.66
N ALA A 113 27.72 -22.61 -13.17
CA ALA A 113 28.67 -21.81 -12.41
C ALA A 113 28.33 -20.33 -12.60
N ALA A 114 28.41 -19.52 -11.55
CA ALA A 114 28.09 -18.11 -11.61
C ALA A 114 29.25 -17.29 -11.07
N ALA A 115 29.40 -16.06 -11.53
CA ALA A 115 30.49 -15.22 -11.06
C ALA A 115 30.24 -14.82 -9.60
N ASP A 116 31.29 -14.80 -8.78
CA ASP A 116 31.21 -14.41 -7.35
C ASP A 116 30.45 -13.08 -7.16
N TRP A 117 30.69 -12.12 -8.05
CA TRP A 117 30.07 -10.80 -8.02
C TRP A 117 28.57 -10.85 -8.35
N ARG A 118 28.09 -11.85 -9.10
CA ARG A 118 26.67 -12.02 -9.45
C ARG A 118 25.87 -12.43 -8.22
N GLY A 119 26.42 -13.31 -7.39
CA GLY A 119 25.84 -13.65 -6.08
C GLY A 119 25.70 -12.42 -5.17
N ARG A 120 26.74 -11.59 -5.09
CA ARG A 120 26.71 -10.31 -4.34
C ARG A 120 25.67 -9.34 -4.92
N LEU A 121 25.61 -9.18 -6.23
CA LEU A 121 24.65 -8.32 -6.91
C LEU A 121 23.21 -8.72 -6.56
N ASN A 122 22.89 -10.01 -6.65
CA ASN A 122 21.57 -10.53 -6.31
C ASN A 122 21.21 -10.27 -4.84
N GLN A 123 22.17 -10.45 -3.92
CA GLN A 123 21.96 -10.13 -2.50
C GLN A 123 21.66 -8.65 -2.29
N LEU A 124 22.42 -7.76 -2.93
CA LEU A 124 22.19 -6.31 -2.83
C LEU A 124 20.84 -5.89 -3.40
N LEU A 125 20.41 -6.47 -4.54
CA LEU A 125 19.09 -6.22 -5.12
C LEU A 125 17.97 -6.66 -4.17
N VAL A 126 18.10 -7.81 -3.50
CA VAL A 126 17.14 -8.28 -2.49
C VAL A 126 17.09 -7.35 -1.29
N VAL A 127 18.24 -6.94 -0.75
CA VAL A 127 18.30 -5.99 0.38
C VAL A 127 17.67 -4.65 0.00
N ASN A 128 17.97 -4.12 -1.18
CA ASN A 128 17.40 -2.87 -1.68
C ASN A 128 15.86 -2.93 -1.75
N GLU A 129 15.31 -4.06 -2.21
CA GLU A 129 13.86 -4.29 -2.28
C GLU A 129 13.23 -4.34 -0.88
N ILE A 130 13.88 -4.97 0.10
CA ILE A 130 13.42 -5.01 1.49
C ILE A 130 13.41 -3.60 2.08
N ASP A 131 14.53 -2.88 2.01
CA ASP A 131 14.66 -1.52 2.53
C ASP A 131 13.65 -0.56 1.86
N ARG A 132 13.33 -0.79 0.60
CA ARG A 132 12.29 -0.05 -0.13
C ARG A 132 10.91 -0.30 0.46
N ARG A 133 10.52 -1.56 0.65
CA ARG A 133 9.22 -1.90 1.25
C ARG A 133 9.08 -1.29 2.63
N GLU A 134 10.13 -1.38 3.45
CA GLU A 134 10.13 -0.78 4.77
C GLU A 134 9.98 0.75 4.73
N ARG A 135 10.71 1.43 3.83
CA ARG A 135 10.57 2.89 3.64
C ARG A 135 9.16 3.26 3.18
N PHE A 136 8.62 2.55 2.20
CA PHE A 136 7.27 2.78 1.69
C PHE A 136 6.21 2.58 2.77
N ASP A 137 6.30 1.51 3.55
CA ASP A 137 5.39 1.22 4.64
C ASP A 137 5.50 2.24 5.77
N LYS A 138 6.72 2.71 6.07
CA LYS A 138 6.95 3.78 7.05
C LYS A 138 6.35 5.10 6.59
N GLU A 139 6.58 5.50 5.34
CA GLU A 139 5.99 6.72 4.77
C GLU A 139 4.47 6.65 4.71
N ARG A 140 3.92 5.50 4.30
CA ARG A 140 2.48 5.25 4.26
C ARG A 140 1.89 5.36 5.67
N SER A 141 2.48 4.67 6.64
CA SER A 141 2.10 4.71 8.05
C SER A 141 2.16 6.13 8.62
N ALA A 142 3.21 6.90 8.30
CA ALA A 142 3.35 8.29 8.72
C ALA A 142 2.27 9.20 8.10
N LYS A 143 2.00 9.05 6.80
CA LYS A 143 0.92 9.77 6.10
C LYS A 143 -0.45 9.45 6.67
N GLU A 144 -0.69 8.18 6.99
CA GLU A 144 -1.94 7.72 7.60
C GLU A 144 -2.10 8.26 9.02
N ALA A 145 -1.07 8.19 9.86
CA ALA A 145 -1.07 8.75 11.21
C ALA A 145 -1.31 10.27 11.19
N ARG A 146 -0.64 11.00 10.29
CA ARG A 146 -0.88 12.44 10.09
C ARG A 146 -2.32 12.72 9.66
N THR A 147 -2.86 11.95 8.72
CA THR A 147 -4.25 12.09 8.26
C THR A 147 -5.22 11.86 9.42
N THR A 148 -5.03 10.80 10.21
CA THR A 148 -5.86 10.50 11.38
C THR A 148 -5.80 11.60 12.42
N HIS A 149 -4.61 12.11 12.72
CA HIS A 149 -4.44 13.22 13.65
C HIS A 149 -5.20 14.48 13.21
N LEU A 150 -5.10 14.84 11.93
CA LEU A 150 -5.82 15.99 11.36
C LEU A 150 -7.34 15.77 11.35
N VAL A 151 -7.80 14.53 11.13
CA VAL A 151 -9.22 14.16 11.25
C VAL A 151 -9.72 14.36 12.68
N ASP A 152 -8.97 13.90 13.68
CA ASP A 152 -9.31 14.05 15.09
C ASP A 152 -9.39 15.54 15.49
N GLN A 153 -8.41 16.35 15.04
CA GLN A 153 -8.42 17.79 15.26
C GLN A 153 -9.63 18.46 14.60
N LEU A 154 -9.93 18.12 13.35
CA LEU A 154 -11.06 18.70 12.63
C LEU A 154 -12.40 18.37 13.30
N GLU A 155 -12.57 17.13 13.75
CA GLU A 155 -13.77 16.69 14.47
C GLU A 155 -13.92 17.34 15.85
N ALA A 156 -12.83 17.73 16.49
CA ALA A 156 -12.89 18.47 17.75
C ALA A 156 -13.54 19.87 17.59
N HIS A 157 -13.52 20.45 16.39
CA HIS A 157 -14.14 21.77 16.14
C HIS A 157 -15.68 21.70 16.22
N PRO A 158 -16.33 22.48 17.11
CA PRO A 158 -17.78 22.48 17.25
C PRO A 158 -18.52 22.85 15.96
N GLU A 159 -17.97 23.79 15.18
CA GLU A 159 -18.55 24.23 13.91
C GLU A 159 -18.59 23.12 12.86
N PHE A 160 -17.58 22.24 12.86
CA PHE A 160 -17.52 21.09 11.96
C PHE A 160 -18.54 20.01 12.36
N ARG A 161 -18.64 19.69 13.66
CA ARG A 161 -19.63 18.74 14.18
C ARG A 161 -21.06 19.20 13.92
N ALA A 162 -21.34 20.48 14.12
CA ALA A 162 -22.66 21.08 13.94
C ALA A 162 -23.08 21.20 12.46
N ALA A 163 -22.11 21.16 11.53
CA ALA A 163 -22.39 21.32 10.12
C ALA A 163 -23.22 20.17 9.54
N SER A 164 -24.17 20.52 8.66
CA SER A 164 -24.97 19.56 7.90
C SER A 164 -24.12 18.86 6.82
N ILE A 165 -24.58 17.72 6.32
CA ILE A 165 -23.88 16.97 5.25
C ILE A 165 -23.54 17.84 4.03
N ASN A 166 -24.41 18.80 3.65
CA ASN A 166 -24.22 19.66 2.49
C ASN A 166 -23.21 20.79 2.73
N THR A 167 -23.01 21.20 3.98
CA THR A 167 -22.14 22.33 4.34
C THR A 167 -20.83 21.87 4.97
N ARG A 168 -20.75 20.63 5.44
CA ARG A 168 -19.60 20.08 6.17
C ARG A 168 -18.31 20.10 5.36
N ARG A 169 -18.38 19.87 4.05
CA ARG A 169 -17.18 19.96 3.19
C ARG A 169 -16.60 21.37 3.18
N ALA A 170 -17.44 22.39 2.97
CA ALA A 170 -16.99 23.78 2.91
C ALA A 170 -16.45 24.25 4.27
N VAL A 171 -17.17 23.95 5.36
CA VAL A 171 -16.73 24.24 6.73
C VAL A 171 -15.42 23.52 7.04
N GLY A 172 -15.33 22.22 6.69
CA GLY A 172 -14.14 21.42 6.90
C GLY A 172 -12.92 21.94 6.15
N SER A 173 -13.07 22.29 4.88
CA SER A 173 -11.98 22.85 4.08
C SER A 173 -11.44 24.15 4.67
N ALA A 174 -12.33 25.06 5.13
CA ALA A 174 -11.92 26.31 5.75
C ALA A 174 -11.19 26.10 7.09
N LEU A 175 -11.64 25.14 7.91
CA LEU A 175 -11.00 24.84 9.19
C LEU A 175 -9.64 24.13 9.01
N VAL A 176 -9.57 23.15 8.11
CA VAL A 176 -8.34 22.40 7.84
C VAL A 176 -7.23 23.28 7.28
N GLU A 177 -7.55 24.34 6.55
CA GLU A 177 -6.55 25.30 6.05
C GLU A 177 -5.68 25.87 7.18
N SER A 178 -6.26 26.11 8.37
CA SER A 178 -5.52 26.57 9.55
C SER A 178 -4.71 25.48 10.26
N LEU A 179 -4.95 24.21 9.96
CA LEU A 179 -4.29 23.04 10.57
C LEU A 179 -3.13 22.50 9.72
N LEU A 180 -2.98 22.97 8.48
CA LEU A 180 -1.95 22.51 7.56
C LEU A 180 -0.76 23.48 7.53
N ASP A 181 0.44 22.97 7.79
CA ASP A 181 1.69 23.76 7.69
C ASP A 181 2.09 24.09 6.24
N VAL A 182 1.55 23.35 5.26
CA VAL A 182 1.86 23.46 3.83
C VAL A 182 0.56 23.29 3.06
N ASP A 183 0.40 24.06 1.97
CA ASP A 183 -0.73 23.92 1.05
C ASP A 183 -0.67 22.57 0.30
N ASP A 184 -1.31 21.56 0.90
CA ASP A 184 -1.46 20.21 0.35
C ASP A 184 -2.95 19.91 0.11
N GLU A 185 -3.40 20.21 -1.10
CA GLU A 185 -4.81 20.03 -1.50
C GLU A 185 -5.26 18.57 -1.45
N VAL A 186 -4.36 17.62 -1.73
CA VAL A 186 -4.68 16.18 -1.69
C VAL A 186 -4.92 15.74 -0.25
N LEU A 187 -4.05 16.15 0.67
CA LEU A 187 -4.21 15.88 2.09
C LEU A 187 -5.47 16.57 2.64
N ARG A 188 -5.69 17.85 2.30
CA ARG A 188 -6.89 18.61 2.69
C ARG A 188 -8.16 17.87 2.29
N SER A 189 -8.30 17.54 1.01
CA SER A 189 -9.46 16.82 0.50
C SER A 189 -9.65 15.46 1.17
N ARG A 190 -8.56 14.72 1.45
CA ARG A 190 -8.62 13.42 2.15
C ARG A 190 -9.07 13.55 3.61
N VAL A 191 -8.51 14.50 4.35
CA VAL A 191 -8.85 14.76 5.77
C VAL A 191 -10.32 15.14 5.88
N VAL A 192 -10.78 16.12 5.08
CA VAL A 192 -12.18 16.58 5.12
C VAL A 192 -13.15 15.46 4.78
N ALA A 193 -12.84 14.63 3.78
CA ALA A 193 -13.70 13.50 3.42
C ALA A 193 -13.82 12.48 4.56
N ARG A 194 -12.68 12.05 5.14
CA ARG A 194 -12.68 11.07 6.23
C ARG A 194 -13.33 11.60 7.51
N ALA A 195 -13.03 12.83 7.89
CA ALA A 195 -13.67 13.48 9.03
C ALA A 195 -15.17 13.64 8.83
N SER A 196 -15.63 13.92 7.59
CA SER A 196 -17.05 14.07 7.30
C SER A 196 -17.82 12.74 7.48
N ILE A 197 -17.22 11.63 7.07
CA ILE A 197 -17.75 10.27 7.27
C ILE A 197 -17.80 9.96 8.77
N ARG A 198 -16.68 10.14 9.49
CA ARG A 198 -16.62 9.86 10.93
C ARG A 198 -17.64 10.68 11.72
N ALA A 199 -17.73 11.99 11.45
CA ALA A 199 -18.70 12.86 12.10
C ALA A 199 -20.15 12.47 11.77
N GLN A 200 -20.40 11.91 10.57
CA GLN A 200 -21.71 11.38 10.21
C GLN A 200 -22.02 10.10 11.00
N ASP A 201 -21.08 9.16 11.09
CA ASP A 201 -21.27 7.91 11.83
C ASP A 201 -21.52 8.18 13.32
N ASN A 202 -20.75 9.11 13.90
CA ASN A 202 -20.92 9.54 15.28
C ASN A 202 -22.27 10.26 15.51
N ALA A 203 -22.69 11.12 14.59
CA ALA A 203 -24.00 11.76 14.64
C ALA A 203 -25.13 10.71 14.57
N ILE A 204 -25.04 9.74 13.67
CA ILE A 204 -26.03 8.66 13.54
C ILE A 204 -26.14 7.87 14.84
N ALA A 205 -25.00 7.42 15.41
CA ALA A 205 -24.98 6.67 16.66
C ALA A 205 -25.59 7.47 17.83
N THR A 206 -25.27 8.77 17.89
CA THR A 206 -25.79 9.68 18.93
C THR A 206 -27.30 9.87 18.78
N TYR A 207 -27.78 10.17 17.58
CA TYR A 207 -29.22 10.40 17.34
C TYR A 207 -30.06 9.12 17.45
N MET A 208 -29.52 7.94 17.11
CA MET A 208 -30.18 6.67 17.41
C MET A 208 -30.45 6.50 18.92
N THR A 209 -29.51 6.94 19.76
CA THR A 209 -29.67 6.90 21.22
C THR A 209 -30.69 7.95 21.70
N LEU A 210 -30.63 9.17 21.15
CA LEU A 210 -31.55 10.25 21.52
C LEU A 210 -32.99 9.97 21.08
N GLN A 211 -33.21 9.30 19.94
CA GLN A 211 -34.54 8.98 19.41
C GLN A 211 -35.39 8.19 20.41
N GLY A 212 -34.78 7.31 21.22
CA GLY A 212 -35.47 6.60 22.30
C GLY A 212 -36.03 7.51 23.41
N ARG A 213 -35.54 8.76 23.50
CA ARG A 213 -35.88 9.76 24.51
C ARG A 213 -36.57 11.00 23.92
N PHE A 214 -36.97 10.97 22.64
CA PHE A 214 -37.55 12.16 21.98
C PHE A 214 -38.80 12.72 22.67
N ALA A 215 -39.61 11.89 23.32
CA ALA A 215 -40.76 12.37 24.09
C ALA A 215 -40.33 13.21 25.31
N GLU A 216 -39.28 12.78 26.03
CA GLU A 216 -38.71 13.50 27.17
C GLU A 216 -38.05 14.80 26.68
N LEU A 217 -37.20 14.71 25.66
CA LEU A 217 -36.50 15.85 25.06
C LEU A 217 -37.48 16.89 24.49
N ALA A 218 -38.63 16.46 23.95
CA ALA A 218 -39.66 17.38 23.48
C ALA A 218 -40.30 18.16 24.63
N ALA A 219 -40.51 17.52 25.79
CA ALA A 219 -41.03 18.19 26.98
C ALA A 219 -40.01 19.18 27.55
N GLU A 220 -38.73 18.79 27.61
CA GLU A 220 -37.62 19.65 28.02
C GLU A 220 -37.48 20.86 27.08
N LEU A 221 -37.44 20.64 25.76
CA LEU A 221 -37.42 21.71 24.77
C LEU A 221 -38.62 22.64 24.96
N ALA A 222 -39.83 22.10 25.16
CA ALA A 222 -41.05 22.89 25.34
C ALA A 222 -40.99 23.82 26.55
N ALA A 223 -40.23 23.45 27.59
CA ALA A 223 -40.03 24.22 28.80
C ALA A 223 -38.90 25.28 28.69
N THR A 224 -38.07 25.23 27.65
CA THR A 224 -36.95 26.20 27.50
C THR A 224 -37.44 27.60 27.14
N ASP A 225 -36.77 28.62 27.67
CA ASP A 225 -36.99 30.03 27.30
C ASP A 225 -36.77 30.27 25.80
N LEU A 226 -35.81 29.54 25.22
CA LEU A 226 -35.51 29.62 23.80
C LEU A 226 -36.70 29.15 22.95
N TRP A 227 -37.46 28.18 23.42
CA TRP A 227 -38.69 27.73 22.78
C TRP A 227 -39.88 28.65 23.09
N THR A 228 -40.09 29.05 24.34
CA THR A 228 -41.27 29.84 24.72
C THR A 228 -41.23 31.27 24.18
N SER A 229 -40.04 31.88 24.06
CA SER A 229 -39.83 33.24 23.53
C SER A 229 -39.95 33.35 22.01
N ARG A 230 -39.67 32.28 21.27
CA ARG A 230 -39.84 32.24 19.81
C ARG A 230 -41.34 32.22 19.49
N GLY A 231 -41.82 33.03 18.55
CA GLY A 231 -43.22 32.98 18.12
C GLY A 231 -43.64 31.63 17.52
N SER A 232 -44.84 31.52 16.98
CA SER A 232 -45.36 30.31 16.32
C SER A 232 -44.82 30.08 14.90
N ARG A 233 -43.77 30.80 14.49
CA ARG A 233 -43.15 30.65 13.16
C ARG A 233 -42.33 29.36 13.10
N VAL A 234 -42.60 28.54 12.08
CA VAL A 234 -41.95 27.22 11.90
C VAL A 234 -40.43 27.34 11.82
N ALA A 235 -39.90 28.28 11.03
CA ALA A 235 -38.45 28.44 10.87
C ALA A 235 -37.72 28.78 12.19
N ASP A 236 -38.33 29.60 13.04
CA ASP A 236 -37.80 29.96 14.35
C ASP A 236 -37.80 28.76 15.32
N ARG A 237 -38.85 27.93 15.24
CA ARG A 237 -38.99 26.70 16.02
C ARG A 237 -38.04 25.60 15.54
N ASP A 238 -37.82 25.48 14.23
CA ASP A 238 -36.82 24.56 13.65
C ASP A 238 -35.40 24.96 14.07
N SER A 239 -35.09 26.26 14.09
CA SER A 239 -33.80 26.78 14.58
C SER A 239 -33.59 26.48 16.07
N ALA A 240 -34.64 26.65 16.89
CA ALA A 240 -34.62 26.32 18.31
C ALA A 240 -34.42 24.82 18.56
N ALA A 241 -35.22 23.97 17.91
CA ALA A 241 -35.10 22.51 18.00
C ALA A 241 -33.74 22.02 17.51
N ARG A 242 -33.20 22.58 16.43
CA ARG A 242 -31.84 22.27 15.94
C ARG A 242 -30.78 22.61 16.98
N SER A 243 -30.83 23.81 17.56
CA SER A 243 -29.83 24.25 18.55
C SER A 243 -29.87 23.39 19.81
N PHE A 244 -31.07 23.01 20.26
CA PHE A 244 -31.28 22.10 21.38
C PHE A 244 -30.76 20.69 21.07
N LEU A 245 -31.10 20.13 19.90
CA LEU A 245 -30.58 18.82 19.50
C LEU A 245 -29.05 18.80 19.35
N ILE A 246 -28.42 19.91 18.99
CA ILE A 246 -26.96 20.04 18.94
C ILE A 246 -26.36 20.01 20.36
N SER A 247 -26.99 20.66 21.34
CA SER A 247 -26.51 20.60 22.73
C SER A 247 -26.65 19.21 23.34
N GLU A 248 -27.72 18.50 23.01
CA GLU A 248 -27.96 17.14 23.50
C GLU A 248 -27.12 16.07 22.78
N ALA A 249 -26.63 16.37 21.58
CA ALA A 249 -25.87 15.45 20.75
C ALA A 249 -24.37 15.76 20.71
N ASP A 250 -23.80 16.31 21.79
CA ASP A 250 -22.37 16.67 21.87
C ASP A 250 -21.89 17.44 20.61
N GLY A 251 -22.65 18.44 20.21
CA GLY A 251 -22.31 19.30 19.07
C GLY A 251 -22.60 18.72 17.68
N TYR A 252 -23.03 17.46 17.54
CA TYR A 252 -23.34 16.90 16.23
C TYR A 252 -24.62 17.50 15.64
N GLY A 253 -24.56 17.87 14.35
CA GLY A 253 -25.69 18.47 13.64
C GLY A 253 -26.82 17.47 13.35
N PRO A 254 -28.08 17.77 13.69
CA PRO A 254 -29.22 16.89 13.42
C PRO A 254 -29.65 16.91 11.95
N THR A 255 -30.29 15.82 11.53
CA THR A 255 -30.96 15.78 10.21
C THR A 255 -32.23 16.64 10.21
N VAL A 256 -32.75 16.94 9.01
CA VAL A 256 -34.05 17.64 8.90
C VAL A 256 -35.18 16.82 9.52
N HIS A 257 -35.09 15.49 9.45
CA HIS A 257 -36.06 14.58 10.04
C HIS A 257 -36.08 14.71 11.57
N ASP A 258 -34.92 14.65 12.22
CA ASP A 258 -34.82 14.73 13.69
C ASP A 258 -35.34 16.07 14.22
N VAL A 259 -34.97 17.17 13.56
CA VAL A 259 -35.45 18.52 13.89
C VAL A 259 -36.98 18.59 13.78
N THR A 260 -37.54 18.06 12.69
CA THR A 260 -38.99 18.08 12.45
C THR A 260 -39.73 17.24 13.48
N ALA A 261 -39.24 16.03 13.77
CA ALA A 261 -39.85 15.11 14.73
C ALA A 261 -39.90 15.73 16.14
N LEU A 262 -38.77 16.28 16.61
CA LEU A 262 -38.72 16.94 17.91
C LEU A 262 -39.63 18.18 17.97
N ARG A 263 -39.60 19.02 16.93
CA ARG A 263 -40.44 20.22 16.85
C ARG A 263 -41.93 19.88 16.95
N VAL A 264 -42.39 18.91 16.18
CA VAL A 264 -43.81 18.50 16.17
C VAL A 264 -44.25 17.95 17.52
N ALA A 265 -43.40 17.16 18.18
CA ALA A 265 -43.67 16.64 19.53
C ALA A 265 -43.78 17.78 20.56
N ALA A 266 -42.84 18.73 20.55
CA ALA A 266 -42.84 19.88 21.46
C ALA A 266 -44.03 20.82 21.22
N ASP A 267 -44.43 21.04 19.96
CA ASP A 267 -45.65 21.78 19.58
C ASP A 267 -46.93 21.08 20.07
N GLY A 268 -46.93 19.74 20.10
CA GLY A 268 -48.02 18.95 20.68
C GLY A 268 -48.17 19.19 22.18
N ILE A 269 -47.06 19.13 22.92
CA ILE A 269 -47.02 19.36 24.38
C ILE A 269 -47.47 20.78 24.73
N ALA A 270 -46.94 21.78 24.04
CA ALA A 270 -47.29 23.18 24.27
C ALA A 270 -48.78 23.49 24.00
N ARG A 271 -49.43 22.76 23.08
CA ARG A 271 -50.87 22.89 22.82
C ARG A 271 -51.71 22.25 23.92
N SER A 272 -51.35 21.05 24.38
CA SER A 272 -52.05 20.37 25.48
C SER A 272 -52.04 21.18 26.78
N GLN A 273 -50.93 21.87 27.07
CA GLN A 273 -50.80 22.74 28.24
C GLN A 273 -51.68 24.01 28.17
N ARG A 274 -52.01 24.51 26.97
CA ARG A 274 -52.92 25.66 26.80
C ARG A 274 -54.41 25.29 26.84
N GLY A 275 -54.72 24.01 26.67
CA GLY A 275 -56.09 23.48 26.59
C GLY A 275 -56.64 22.89 27.88
N THR A 276 -55.89 22.96 28.99
CA THR A 276 -56.35 22.48 30.30
C THR A 276 -56.83 23.70 31.13
N PRO A 277 -58.15 23.87 31.36
CA PRO A 277 -58.71 24.95 32.17
C PRO A 277 -58.40 24.82 33.66
#